data_AF-A0A7Z0N089-F1
#
_entry.id   AF-A0A7Z0N089-F1
#
_cell.length_a   1.000
_cell.length_b   1.000
_cell.length_c   1.000
_cell.angle_alpha   90.00
_cell.angle_beta   90.00
_cell.angle_gamma   90.00
#
_symmetry.space_group_name_H-M   'P 1'
#
loop_
_entity.id
_entity.type
_entity.pdbx_description
1 polymer ?
#
loop_
_entity_poly.entity_id
_entity_poly.type
_entity_poly.pdbx_seq_one_letter_code
_entity_poly.pdbx_strand_id
1 'polypeptide(L)'
;MSIIIRKNKHTARIMRQEYVRKGSEGNKYGFVRQVSLATISLSATEVPGDIAELLSTKELAHLEKSIIAPARRQAQRHKDEQEARERDPNWRVVEAIRWLQEAAPKTGNASMDRKLLAQLRDVVKHFGSVNDNLAEEDPLELATKSVRQAIDAVRSGLYGRHDGPVNKDTETSKRWAELRAAVVDGKDSLMGALQDTGWVVKRERASR
;
A
#
# COMPACT_ATOMS: atom_id res chain seq x y z
N MET A 1 25.80 35.79 29.94
CA MET A 1 26.17 34.37 30.04
C MET A 1 25.43 33.62 28.95
N SER A 2 26.06 32.61 28.35
CA SER A 2 25.45 31.80 27.29
C SER A 2 25.29 30.36 27.77
N ILE A 3 24.16 29.75 27.42
CA ILE A 3 23.96 28.31 27.59
C ILE A 3 24.62 27.53 26.47
N ILE A 4 25.10 26.34 26.81
CA ILE A 4 25.59 25.31 25.90
C ILE A 4 24.57 24.20 25.85
N ILE A 5 24.21 23.79 24.65
CA ILE A 5 23.26 22.71 24.39
C ILE A 5 24.04 21.54 23.79
N ARG A 6 24.16 20.43 24.53
CA ARG A 6 24.75 19.19 24.01
C ARG A 6 23.66 18.18 23.68
N LYS A 7 23.61 17.74 22.43
CA LYS A 7 22.58 16.83 21.90
C LYS A 7 23.12 15.40 21.87
N ASN A 8 22.28 14.45 22.29
CA ASN A 8 22.45 13.01 22.09
C ASN A 8 21.37 12.51 21.11
N LYS A 9 21.20 11.19 20.95
CA LYS A 9 20.22 10.62 20.01
C LYS A 9 18.77 11.04 20.28
N HIS A 10 18.38 11.20 21.55
CA HIS A 10 16.98 11.48 21.95
C HIS A 10 16.83 12.71 22.84
N THR A 11 17.90 13.18 23.47
CA THR A 11 17.82 14.22 24.51
C THR A 11 18.89 15.28 24.29
N ALA A 12 18.67 16.46 24.82
CA ALA A 12 19.64 17.53 24.89
C ALA A 12 19.86 17.98 26.33
N ARG A 13 21.13 18.08 26.74
CA ARG A 13 21.54 18.63 28.03
C ARG A 13 21.83 20.12 27.89
N ILE A 14 21.23 20.91 28.76
CA ILE A 14 21.37 22.37 28.83
C ILE A 14 22.33 22.67 29.98
N MET A 15 23.43 23.36 29.66
CA MET A 15 24.46 23.69 30.65
C MET A 15 24.78 25.18 30.59
N ARG A 16 25.04 25.81 31.74
CA ARG A 16 25.58 27.16 31.81
C ARG A 16 27.08 27.10 31.98
N GLN A 17 27.79 27.91 31.20
CA GLN A 17 29.24 28.01 31.29
C GLN A 17 29.64 29.27 32.09
N GLU A 18 30.42 29.07 33.13
CA GLU A 18 30.89 30.13 34.03
C GLU A 18 32.41 30.13 34.09
N TYR A 19 33.02 31.30 33.94
CA TYR A 19 34.47 31.45 34.06
C TYR A 19 34.84 31.74 35.51
N VAL A 20 35.59 30.82 36.11
CA VAL A 20 36.12 30.95 37.47
C VAL A 20 37.50 31.60 37.38
N ARG A 21 37.62 32.82 37.91
CA ARG A 21 38.88 33.57 37.89
C ARG A 21 39.93 32.89 38.78
N LYS A 22 41.21 33.04 38.42
CA LYS A 22 42.34 32.56 39.24
C LYS A 22 42.24 33.15 40.66
N GLY A 23 42.45 32.31 41.67
CA GLY A 23 42.48 32.72 43.08
C GLY A 23 41.11 32.95 43.74
N SER A 24 39.99 32.81 43.04
CA SER A 24 38.65 33.00 43.63
C SER A 24 38.20 31.83 44.51
N GLU A 25 38.72 30.63 44.25
CA GLU A 25 38.41 29.41 45.01
C GLU A 25 39.68 28.64 45.40
N GLY A 26 40.78 29.36 45.70
CA GLY A 26 42.08 28.74 45.99
C GLY A 26 42.76 28.10 44.77
N ASN A 27 42.25 28.36 43.57
CA ASN A 27 42.72 27.81 42.30
C ASN A 27 43.98 28.55 41.77
N LYS A 28 45.01 27.79 41.37
CA LYS A 28 46.26 28.33 40.77
C LYS A 28 46.07 28.94 39.38
N TYR A 29 45.05 28.54 38.64
CA TYR A 29 44.74 29.01 37.28
C TYR A 29 43.23 29.27 37.14
N GLY A 30 42.87 30.19 36.25
CA GLY A 30 41.46 30.40 35.89
C GLY A 30 40.96 29.24 35.02
N PHE A 31 39.73 28.81 35.23
CA PHE A 31 39.14 27.69 34.50
C PHE A 31 37.67 27.93 34.20
N VAL A 32 37.11 27.08 33.35
CA VAL A 32 35.72 27.13 32.93
C VAL A 32 34.94 26.03 33.65
N ARG A 33 33.90 26.39 34.40
CA ARG A 33 32.97 25.47 35.03
C ARG A 33 31.72 25.35 34.16
N GLN A 34 31.25 24.12 33.96
CA GLN A 34 29.98 23.84 33.28
C GLN A 34 28.99 23.30 34.31
N VAL A 35 27.90 24.03 34.53
CA VAL A 35 26.83 23.65 35.46
C VAL A 35 25.66 23.12 34.64
N SER A 36 25.25 21.88 34.90
CA SER A 36 24.07 21.29 34.24
C SER A 36 22.79 21.88 34.82
N LEU A 37 21.96 22.48 33.97
CA LEU A 37 20.69 23.07 34.37
C LEU A 37 19.55 22.07 34.22
N ALA A 38 19.39 21.50 33.02
CA ALA A 38 18.26 20.63 32.71
C ALA A 38 18.56 19.71 31.53
N THR A 39 17.69 18.71 31.33
CA THR A 39 17.69 17.85 30.15
C THR A 39 16.31 17.89 29.51
N ILE A 40 16.25 18.09 28.20
CA ILE A 40 15.01 18.16 27.42
C ILE A 40 15.03 17.12 26.29
N SER A 41 13.87 16.58 25.92
CA SER A 41 13.75 15.72 24.73
C SER A 41 14.01 16.52 23.44
N LEU A 42 14.67 15.90 22.46
CA LEU A 42 14.79 16.49 21.12
C LEU A 42 13.46 16.52 20.35
N SER A 43 12.47 15.75 20.79
CA SER A 43 11.09 15.79 20.26
C SER A 43 10.17 16.74 21.01
N ALA A 44 10.67 17.46 22.03
CA ALA A 44 9.84 18.38 22.81
C ALA A 44 9.39 19.56 21.94
N THR A 45 8.08 19.73 21.80
CA THR A 45 7.46 20.82 21.03
C THR A 45 7.26 22.09 21.84
N GLU A 46 7.51 22.05 23.15
CA GLU A 46 7.38 23.20 24.06
C GLU A 46 8.49 23.13 25.11
N VAL A 47 8.85 24.30 25.67
CA VAL A 47 9.79 24.37 26.80
C VAL A 47 9.03 24.02 28.07
N PRO A 48 9.41 22.96 28.80
CA PRO A 48 8.82 22.65 30.11
C PRO A 48 8.97 23.82 31.09
N GLY A 49 7.94 24.10 31.90
CA GLY A 49 7.87 25.28 32.77
C GLY A 49 9.00 25.34 33.81
N ASP A 50 9.35 24.18 34.38
CA ASP A 50 10.49 23.98 35.28
C ASP A 50 11.83 24.36 34.64
N ILE A 51 12.01 24.08 33.35
CA ILE A 51 13.20 24.49 32.59
C ILE A 51 13.14 25.98 32.26
N ALA A 52 11.93 26.51 32.01
CA ALA A 52 11.75 27.90 31.64
C ALA A 52 12.12 28.87 32.77
N GLU A 53 11.84 28.50 34.01
CA GLU A 53 12.18 29.27 35.21
C GLU A 53 13.70 29.37 35.46
N LEU A 54 14.47 28.37 35.02
CA LEU A 54 15.94 28.32 35.21
C LEU A 54 16.72 29.17 34.19
N LEU A 55 16.05 29.61 33.12
CA LEU A 55 16.66 30.25 31.96
C LEU A 55 16.24 31.71 31.84
N SER A 56 17.20 32.57 31.53
CA SER A 56 16.90 33.95 31.17
C SER A 56 16.19 34.03 29.81
N THR A 57 15.51 35.15 29.52
CA THR A 57 14.80 35.37 28.25
C THR A 57 15.68 35.15 27.01
N LYS A 58 16.97 35.52 27.08
CA LYS A 58 17.92 35.30 25.98
C LYS A 58 18.30 33.82 25.82
N GLU A 59 18.44 33.10 26.93
CA GLU A 59 18.73 31.66 26.93
C GLU A 59 17.52 30.86 26.43
N LEU A 60 16.31 31.27 26.81
CA LEU A 60 15.04 30.73 26.28
C LEU A 60 14.93 30.89 24.77
N ALA A 61 15.21 32.08 24.24
CA ALA A 61 15.20 32.31 22.78
C ALA A 61 16.22 31.41 22.04
N HIS A 62 17.38 31.15 22.65
CA HIS A 62 18.38 30.25 22.09
C HIS A 62 17.94 28.78 22.13
N LEU A 63 17.31 28.35 23.23
CA LEU A 63 16.73 27.01 23.37
C LEU A 63 15.60 26.78 22.35
N GLU A 64 14.71 27.76 22.23
CA GLU A 64 13.58 27.75 21.30
C GLU A 64 14.05 27.54 19.86
N LYS A 65 15.03 28.33 19.42
CA LYS A 65 15.60 28.22 18.06
C LYS A 65 16.32 26.90 17.82
N SER A 66 17.00 26.36 18.84
CA SER A 66 17.90 25.21 18.69
C SER A 66 17.23 23.85 18.81
N ILE A 67 16.12 23.75 19.56
CA ILE A 67 15.47 22.48 19.89
C ILE A 67 13.97 22.53 19.56
N ILE A 68 13.25 23.50 20.12
CA ILE A 68 11.79 23.52 20.07
C ILE A 68 11.25 23.80 18.66
N ALA A 69 11.75 24.83 17.99
CA ALA A 69 11.29 25.17 16.64
C ALA A 69 11.59 24.06 15.61
N PRO A 70 12.77 23.39 15.63
CA PRO A 70 12.98 22.17 14.86
C PRO A 70 11.99 21.05 15.20
N ALA A 71 11.76 20.76 16.49
CA ALA A 71 10.87 19.70 16.93
C ALA A 71 9.41 19.95 16.51
N ARG A 72 8.91 21.19 16.64
CA ARG A 72 7.58 21.59 16.15
C ARG A 72 7.45 21.39 14.64
N ARG A 73 8.44 21.82 13.86
CA ARG A 73 8.42 21.62 12.40
C ARG A 73 8.41 20.14 12.04
N GLN A 74 9.17 19.32 12.75
CA GLN A 74 9.18 17.87 12.53
C GLN A 74 7.83 17.23 12.90
N ALA A 75 7.27 17.59 14.06
CA ALA A 75 5.96 17.10 14.49
C ALA A 75 4.85 17.50 13.50
N GLN A 76 4.88 18.74 12.99
CA GLN A 76 3.91 19.19 11.99
C GLN A 76 4.06 18.44 10.68
N ARG A 77 5.30 18.28 10.17
CA ARG A 77 5.55 17.49 8.95
C ARG A 77 5.04 16.05 9.08
N HIS A 78 5.27 15.40 10.21
CA HIS A 78 4.76 14.04 10.43
C HIS A 78 3.24 14.00 10.41
N LYS A 79 2.55 15.00 10.98
CA LYS A 79 1.09 15.12 10.90
C LYS A 79 0.64 15.35 9.47
N ASP A 80 1.24 16.29 8.76
CA ASP A 80 0.90 16.62 7.38
C ASP A 80 1.11 15.40 6.45
N GLU A 81 2.20 14.65 6.65
CA GLU A 81 2.48 13.41 5.93
C GLU A 81 1.46 12.31 6.26
N GLN A 82 1.04 12.19 7.52
CA GLN A 82 0.01 11.23 7.93
C GLN A 82 -1.35 11.60 7.33
N GLU A 83 -1.74 12.87 7.39
CA GLU A 83 -2.97 13.36 6.78
C GLU A 83 -2.95 13.21 5.26
N ALA A 84 -1.82 13.48 4.61
CA ALA A 84 -1.66 13.25 3.18
C ALA A 84 -1.79 11.76 2.82
N ARG A 85 -1.24 10.86 3.64
CA ARG A 85 -1.40 9.40 3.46
C ARG A 85 -2.83 8.94 3.70
N GLU A 86 -3.54 9.52 4.66
CA GLU A 86 -4.94 9.19 4.94
C GLU A 86 -5.88 9.69 3.84
N ARG A 87 -5.57 10.84 3.23
CA ARG A 87 -6.32 11.40 2.11
C ARG A 87 -6.04 10.72 0.77
N ASP A 88 -4.91 10.01 0.62
CA ASP A 88 -4.58 9.28 -0.61
C ASP A 88 -5.19 7.87 -0.61
N PRO A 89 -6.30 7.64 -1.35
CA PRO A 89 -6.90 6.31 -1.44
C PRO A 89 -5.98 5.28 -2.09
N ASN A 90 -5.07 5.70 -2.97
CA ASN A 90 -4.15 4.79 -3.67
C ASN A 90 -3.12 4.20 -2.71
N TRP A 91 -2.68 4.97 -1.70
CA TRP A 91 -1.75 4.48 -0.69
C TRP A 91 -2.34 3.29 0.09
N ARG A 92 -3.61 3.37 0.48
CA ARG A 92 -4.33 2.27 1.14
C ARG A 92 -4.43 1.03 0.26
N VAL A 93 -4.68 1.20 -1.04
CA VAL A 93 -4.75 0.10 -2.01
C VAL A 93 -3.39 -0.56 -2.19
N VAL A 94 -2.30 0.21 -2.31
CA VAL A 94 -0.93 -0.31 -2.41
C VAL A 94 -0.55 -1.12 -1.17
N GLU A 95 -0.92 -0.64 0.03
CA GLU A 95 -0.66 -1.37 1.27
C GLU A 95 -1.46 -2.68 1.35
N ALA A 96 -2.73 -2.66 0.94
CA ALA A 96 -3.54 -3.87 0.84
C ALA A 96 -2.94 -4.89 -0.15
N ILE A 97 -2.44 -4.44 -1.31
CA ILE A 97 -1.74 -5.29 -2.28
C ILE A 97 -0.51 -5.93 -1.63
N ARG A 98 0.31 -5.16 -0.90
CA ARG A 98 1.48 -5.67 -0.20
C ARG A 98 1.10 -6.80 0.77
N TRP A 99 0.05 -6.61 1.56
CA TRP A 99 -0.40 -7.62 2.52
C TRP A 99 -0.90 -8.89 1.82
N LEU A 100 -1.63 -8.75 0.72
CA LEU A 100 -2.07 -9.88 -0.09
C LEU A 100 -0.89 -10.64 -0.72
N GLN A 101 0.13 -9.94 -1.20
CA GLN A 101 1.36 -10.54 -1.73
C GLN A 101 2.15 -11.30 -0.66
N GLU A 102 2.21 -10.79 0.57
CA GLU A 102 2.84 -11.48 1.70
C GLU A 102 2.05 -12.72 2.17
N ALA A 103 0.71 -12.69 2.01
CA ALA A 103 -0.16 -13.81 2.36
C ALA A 103 -0.14 -14.92 1.29
N ALA A 104 -0.06 -14.56 0.00
CA ALA A 104 -0.10 -15.48 -1.14
C ALA A 104 0.83 -16.71 -1.03
N PRO A 105 2.13 -16.59 -0.69
CA PRO A 105 3.01 -17.75 -0.55
C PRO A 105 2.67 -18.60 0.67
N LYS A 106 2.06 -18.02 1.71
CA LYS A 106 1.63 -18.73 2.93
C LYS A 106 0.35 -19.53 2.71
N THR A 107 -0.49 -19.12 1.77
CA THR A 107 -1.70 -19.84 1.34
C THR A 107 -1.43 -20.97 0.34
N GLY A 108 -0.19 -21.15 -0.14
CA GLY A 108 0.16 -22.14 -1.17
C GLY A 108 -0.21 -23.61 -0.86
N ASN A 109 -0.50 -23.94 0.41
CA ASN A 109 -0.95 -25.27 0.84
C ASN A 109 -2.33 -25.29 1.52
N ALA A 110 -3.01 -24.15 1.66
CA ALA A 110 -4.28 -24.05 2.36
C ALA A 110 -5.36 -23.53 1.40
N SER A 111 -6.47 -24.27 1.29
CA SER A 111 -7.62 -23.81 0.53
C SER A 111 -8.17 -22.52 1.16
N MET A 112 -8.11 -21.41 0.44
CA MET A 112 -8.71 -20.15 0.87
C MET A 112 -10.24 -20.32 0.92
N ASP A 113 -10.89 -19.76 1.95
CA ASP A 113 -12.35 -19.76 2.02
C ASP A 113 -12.94 -19.06 0.78
N ARG A 114 -13.84 -19.77 0.08
CA ARG A 114 -14.55 -19.27 -1.10
C ARG A 114 -15.34 -18.00 -0.79
N LYS A 115 -15.87 -17.84 0.43
CA LYS A 115 -16.57 -16.62 0.87
C LYS A 115 -15.62 -15.42 0.93
N LEU A 116 -14.42 -15.63 1.44
CA LEU A 116 -13.40 -14.58 1.57
C LEU A 116 -12.87 -14.14 0.20
N LEU A 117 -12.68 -15.08 -0.74
CA LEU A 117 -12.37 -14.77 -2.13
C LEU A 117 -13.51 -14.02 -2.84
N ALA A 118 -14.76 -14.37 -2.58
CA ALA A 118 -15.91 -13.65 -3.14
C ALA A 118 -15.98 -12.21 -2.61
N GLN A 119 -15.79 -12.00 -1.31
CA GLN A 119 -15.73 -10.67 -0.70
C GLN A 119 -14.59 -9.82 -1.29
N LEU A 120 -13.40 -10.39 -1.47
CA LEU A 120 -12.29 -9.67 -2.09
C LEU A 120 -12.62 -9.23 -3.52
N ARG A 121 -13.20 -10.13 -4.33
CA ARG A 121 -13.64 -9.79 -5.70
C ARG A 121 -14.69 -8.69 -5.71
N ASP A 122 -15.64 -8.71 -4.76
CA ASP A 122 -16.65 -7.67 -4.68
C ASP A 122 -16.08 -6.33 -4.26
N VAL A 123 -15.15 -6.28 -3.30
CA VAL A 123 -14.43 -5.04 -2.94
C VAL A 123 -13.69 -4.47 -4.14
N VAL A 124 -13.01 -5.31 -4.93
CA VAL A 124 -12.28 -4.85 -6.11
C VAL A 124 -13.19 -4.19 -7.16
N LYS A 125 -14.42 -4.69 -7.35
CA LYS A 125 -15.40 -4.08 -8.27
C LYS A 125 -15.79 -2.65 -7.87
N HIS A 126 -15.69 -2.30 -6.59
CA HIS A 126 -16.06 -0.97 -6.08
C HIS A 126 -14.97 0.09 -6.30
N PHE A 127 -13.74 -0.29 -6.69
CA PHE A 127 -12.69 0.69 -7.03
C PHE A 127 -12.95 1.44 -8.36
N GLY A 128 -14.11 1.22 -8.98
CA GLY A 128 -14.51 1.82 -10.23
C GLY A 128 -13.97 1.05 -11.43
N SER A 129 -14.61 1.24 -12.59
CA SER A 129 -14.01 0.84 -13.84
C SER A 129 -12.75 1.68 -14.03
N VAL A 130 -11.60 1.04 -14.12
CA VAL A 130 -10.47 1.66 -14.80
C VAL A 130 -11.01 2.09 -16.16
N ASN A 131 -10.82 3.36 -16.54
CA ASN A 131 -10.94 3.72 -17.95
C ASN A 131 -9.83 2.92 -18.65
N ASP A 132 -10.18 1.72 -19.11
CA ASP A 132 -9.31 0.80 -19.84
C ASP A 132 -8.98 1.40 -21.22
N ASN A 133 -8.15 2.45 -21.21
CA ASN A 133 -7.28 2.78 -22.33
C ASN A 133 -5.88 2.18 -22.14
N LEU A 134 -5.73 1.27 -21.18
CA LEU A 134 -4.57 0.41 -21.03
C LEU A 134 -4.69 -0.71 -22.06
N ALA A 135 -4.20 -0.45 -23.28
CA ALA A 135 -3.90 -1.43 -24.33
C ALA A 135 -4.64 -2.76 -24.14
N GLU A 136 -5.94 -2.77 -24.46
CA GLU A 136 -6.77 -3.97 -24.36
C GLU A 136 -6.04 -5.10 -25.08
N GLU A 137 -5.70 -6.16 -24.32
CA GLU A 137 -5.31 -7.46 -24.88
C GLU A 137 -6.39 -7.77 -25.93
N ASP A 138 -5.97 -8.06 -27.17
CA ASP A 138 -6.90 -8.20 -28.31
C ASP A 138 -8.08 -9.11 -27.89
N PRO A 139 -9.35 -8.69 -28.10
CA PRO A 139 -10.49 -9.45 -27.59
C PRO A 139 -10.54 -10.92 -28.04
N LEU A 140 -9.95 -11.25 -29.21
CA LEU A 140 -9.83 -12.63 -29.68
C LEU A 140 -8.70 -13.38 -28.96
N GLU A 141 -7.61 -12.71 -28.61
CA GLU A 141 -6.56 -13.26 -27.75
C GLU A 141 -7.09 -13.55 -26.35
N LEU A 142 -7.86 -12.64 -25.76
CA LEU A 142 -8.50 -12.82 -24.46
C LEU A 142 -9.49 -13.99 -24.45
N ALA A 143 -10.32 -14.10 -25.50
CA ALA A 143 -11.22 -15.24 -25.67
C ALA A 143 -10.45 -16.57 -25.77
N THR A 144 -9.37 -16.59 -26.55
CA THR A 144 -8.50 -17.77 -26.71
C THR A 144 -7.88 -18.21 -25.38
N LYS A 145 -7.36 -17.26 -24.59
CA LYS A 145 -6.77 -17.49 -23.27
C LYS A 145 -7.79 -18.04 -22.28
N SER A 146 -9.01 -17.49 -22.28
CA SER A 146 -10.11 -17.93 -21.42
C SER A 146 -10.53 -19.38 -21.73
N VAL A 147 -10.61 -19.75 -23.01
CA VAL A 147 -10.90 -21.13 -23.42
C VAL A 147 -9.80 -22.08 -22.96
N ARG A 148 -8.52 -21.71 -23.08
CA ARG A 148 -7.39 -22.54 -22.59
C ARG A 148 -7.46 -22.76 -21.07
N GLN A 149 -7.74 -21.72 -20.30
CA GLN A 149 -7.92 -21.86 -18.85
C GLN A 149 -9.09 -22.78 -18.50
N ALA A 150 -10.21 -22.68 -19.22
CA ALA A 150 -11.35 -23.57 -19.03
C ALA A 150 -10.98 -25.04 -19.34
N ILE A 151 -10.17 -25.29 -20.38
CA ILE A 151 -9.65 -26.64 -20.70
C ILE A 151 -8.80 -27.18 -19.55
N ASP A 152 -7.88 -26.38 -19.00
CA ASP A 152 -7.01 -26.79 -17.89
C ASP A 152 -7.83 -27.08 -16.62
N ALA A 153 -8.87 -26.29 -16.35
CA ALA A 153 -9.79 -26.52 -15.26
C ALA A 153 -10.56 -27.85 -15.43
N VAL A 154 -11.05 -28.15 -16.64
CA VAL A 154 -11.70 -29.45 -16.93
C VAL A 154 -10.71 -30.60 -16.73
N ARG A 155 -9.49 -30.48 -17.27
CA ARG A 155 -8.44 -31.52 -17.16
C ARG A 155 -7.95 -31.77 -15.74
N SER A 156 -7.91 -30.73 -14.92
CA SER A 156 -7.58 -30.84 -13.49
C SER A 156 -8.72 -31.41 -12.64
N GLY A 157 -9.85 -31.76 -13.26
CA GLY A 157 -10.95 -32.46 -12.60
C GLY A 157 -11.98 -31.55 -11.94
N LEU A 158 -12.03 -30.26 -12.29
CA LEU A 158 -13.00 -29.30 -11.71
C LEU A 158 -14.46 -29.79 -11.84
N TYR A 159 -14.78 -30.47 -12.94
CA TYR A 159 -16.11 -31.02 -13.23
C TYR A 159 -16.22 -32.54 -12.96
N GLY A 160 -15.18 -33.16 -12.39
CA GLY A 160 -15.10 -34.61 -12.18
C GLY A 160 -14.87 -35.41 -13.47
N ARG A 161 -14.82 -36.74 -13.34
CA ARG A 161 -14.76 -37.68 -14.47
C ARG A 161 -16.15 -38.28 -14.69
N HIS A 162 -16.62 -38.25 -15.93
CA HIS A 162 -17.93 -38.78 -16.28
C HIS A 162 -17.79 -40.22 -16.81
N ASP A 163 -18.06 -41.20 -15.95
CA ASP A 163 -17.89 -42.63 -16.27
C ASP A 163 -19.21 -43.32 -16.72
N GLY A 164 -20.29 -42.55 -16.92
CA GLY A 164 -21.60 -43.03 -17.36
C GLY A 164 -21.99 -42.65 -18.81
N PRO A 165 -23.23 -42.97 -19.26
CA PRO A 165 -23.76 -42.52 -20.54
C PRO A 165 -23.98 -41.00 -20.56
N VAL A 166 -23.61 -40.33 -21.66
CA VAL A 166 -23.63 -38.86 -21.79
C VAL A 166 -25.02 -38.31 -21.44
N ASN A 167 -25.15 -37.65 -20.30
CA ASN A 167 -26.39 -37.02 -19.90
C ASN A 167 -26.41 -35.54 -20.31
N LYS A 168 -27.31 -35.23 -21.26
CA LYS A 168 -27.47 -33.89 -21.85
C LYS A 168 -28.01 -32.85 -20.86
N ASP A 169 -28.65 -33.29 -19.76
CA ASP A 169 -29.25 -32.41 -18.76
C ASP A 169 -28.30 -31.99 -17.63
N THR A 170 -27.04 -32.44 -17.69
CA THR A 170 -26.02 -32.02 -16.72
C THR A 170 -25.72 -30.52 -16.87
N GLU A 171 -25.43 -29.88 -15.74
CA GLU A 171 -25.04 -28.45 -15.70
C GLU A 171 -23.83 -28.17 -16.62
N THR A 172 -22.87 -29.10 -16.69
CA THR A 172 -21.72 -29.01 -17.60
C THR A 172 -22.14 -29.05 -19.07
N SER A 173 -23.12 -29.90 -19.44
CA SER A 173 -23.66 -29.97 -20.80
C SER A 173 -24.42 -28.70 -21.19
N LYS A 174 -25.18 -28.12 -20.25
CA LYS A 174 -25.88 -26.83 -20.46
C LYS A 174 -24.89 -25.68 -20.68
N ARG A 175 -23.87 -25.56 -19.82
CA ARG A 175 -22.81 -24.54 -19.97
C ARG A 175 -22.00 -24.71 -21.25
N TRP A 176 -21.78 -25.95 -21.69
CA TRP A 176 -21.16 -26.22 -22.99
C TRP A 176 -22.05 -25.77 -24.15
N ALA A 177 -23.37 -26.04 -24.08
CA ALA A 177 -24.31 -25.59 -25.10
C ALA A 177 -24.37 -24.06 -25.19
N GLU A 178 -24.38 -23.36 -24.05
CA GLU A 178 -24.32 -21.89 -23.98
C GLU A 178 -23.02 -21.34 -24.58
N LEU A 179 -21.86 -21.89 -24.19
CA LEU A 179 -20.57 -21.49 -24.74
C LEU A 179 -20.50 -21.70 -26.25
N ARG A 180 -20.97 -22.87 -26.72
CA ARG A 180 -21.03 -23.19 -28.15
C ARG A 180 -21.92 -22.21 -28.91
N ALA A 181 -23.08 -21.87 -28.35
CA ALA A 181 -23.99 -20.92 -28.97
C ALA A 181 -23.34 -19.54 -29.10
N ALA A 182 -22.70 -19.04 -28.04
CA ALA A 182 -21.99 -17.77 -28.06
C ALA A 182 -20.84 -17.72 -29.08
N VAL A 183 -20.16 -18.83 -29.33
CA VAL A 183 -19.01 -18.86 -30.25
C VAL A 183 -19.42 -19.14 -31.70
N VAL A 184 -20.37 -20.05 -31.94
CA VAL A 184 -20.64 -20.65 -33.26
C VAL A 184 -22.07 -20.47 -33.75
N ASP A 185 -23.08 -20.50 -32.88
CA ASP A 185 -24.46 -20.66 -33.33
C ASP A 185 -25.22 -19.31 -33.36
N GLY A 186 -25.62 -18.89 -34.56
CA GLY A 186 -26.49 -17.72 -34.76
C GLY A 186 -25.75 -16.45 -35.19
N LYS A 187 -26.53 -15.40 -35.50
CA LYS A 187 -26.00 -14.10 -35.96
C LYS A 187 -25.29 -13.34 -34.85
N ASP A 188 -25.77 -13.50 -33.62
CA ASP A 188 -25.21 -12.86 -32.42
C ASP A 188 -24.01 -13.64 -31.83
N SER A 189 -23.55 -14.68 -32.52
CA SER A 189 -22.34 -15.43 -32.13
C SER A 189 -21.07 -14.75 -32.63
N LEU A 190 -19.93 -15.04 -32.00
CA LEU A 190 -18.63 -14.54 -32.45
C LEU A 190 -18.37 -14.88 -33.93
N MET A 191 -18.66 -16.11 -34.36
CA MET A 191 -18.53 -16.51 -35.76
C MET A 191 -19.49 -15.73 -36.67
N GLY A 192 -20.73 -15.48 -36.23
CA GLY A 192 -21.71 -14.66 -36.96
C GLY A 192 -21.21 -13.24 -37.18
N ALA A 193 -20.71 -12.59 -36.13
CA ALA A 193 -20.14 -11.25 -36.20
C ALA A 193 -18.91 -11.18 -37.14
N LEU A 194 -18.03 -12.18 -37.09
CA LEU A 194 -16.87 -12.28 -37.98
C LEU A 194 -17.25 -12.54 -39.44
N GLN A 195 -18.35 -13.25 -39.69
CA GLN A 195 -18.87 -13.47 -41.04
C GLN A 195 -19.51 -12.20 -41.60
N ASP A 196 -20.29 -11.47 -40.79
CA ASP A 196 -20.97 -10.26 -41.21
C ASP A 196 -19.98 -9.12 -41.51
N THR A 197 -18.82 -9.14 -40.86
CA THR A 197 -17.70 -8.22 -41.11
C THR A 197 -16.73 -8.71 -42.19
N GLY A 198 -16.95 -9.89 -42.77
CA GLY A 198 -16.18 -10.42 -43.90
C GLY A 198 -14.83 -11.08 -43.55
N TRP A 199 -14.51 -11.26 -42.26
CA TRP A 199 -13.28 -11.91 -41.82
C TRP A 199 -13.32 -13.43 -41.91
N VAL A 200 -14.53 -14.03 -41.92
CA VAL A 200 -14.74 -15.48 -42.01
C VAL A 200 -15.76 -15.80 -43.10
N VAL A 201 -15.49 -16.81 -43.94
CA VAL A 201 -16.40 -17.24 -45.00
C VAL A 201 -17.49 -18.16 -44.43
N LYS A 202 -18.75 -17.93 -44.83
CA LYS A 202 -19.85 -18.87 -44.56
C LYS A 202 -19.56 -20.18 -45.30
N ARG A 203 -19.35 -21.26 -44.55
CA ARG A 203 -19.35 -22.61 -45.14
C ARG A 203 -20.79 -22.96 -45.51
N GLU A 204 -21.14 -22.79 -46.78
CA GLU A 204 -22.31 -23.46 -47.33
C GLU A 204 -22.08 -24.96 -47.19
N ARG A 205 -22.95 -25.65 -46.45
CA ARG A 205 -22.96 -27.11 -46.45
C ARG A 205 -23.26 -27.55 -47.88
N ALA A 206 -22.30 -28.19 -48.53
CA ALA A 206 -22.56 -28.95 -49.75
C ALA A 206 -23.63 -29.99 -49.42
N SER A 207 -24.85 -29.75 -49.90
CA SER A 207 -25.94 -30.71 -49.89
C SER A 207 -25.53 -31.88 -50.81
N ARG A 208 -25.32 -33.06 -50.22
CA ARG A 208 -25.37 -34.34 -50.91
C ARG A 208 -26.74 -34.95 -50.67
#